data_AF-A0A937MCY3-F1
#
_entry.id   AF-A0A937MCY3-F1
#
_cell.length_a   1.000
_cell.length_b   1.000
_cell.length_c   1.000
_cell.angle_alpha   90.00
_cell.angle_beta   90.00
_cell.angle_gamma   90.00
#
_symmetry.space_group_name_H-M   'P 1'
#
loop_
_entity.id
_entity.type
_entity.pdbx_description
1 polymer ?
#
loop_
_entity_poly.entity_id
_entity_poly.type
_entity_poly.pdbx_seq_one_letter_code
_entity_poly.pdbx_strand_id
1 'polypeptide(L)'
;MSEADSTAQPHHDARPPGVNAAVVLEDGQVFWGLGAGAEGVAIAEVCFNTSLTGYQEILTDPSYAGQIVTFTFPHIGNVGVNAEDVETDTPAVRGCILRADITEPANWRAVGHLDDWLKKHQLVCVTGVDTRRLTRHIRDNGAPRGTLIHLPEVDEDIDIKALQA
;
A
#
# COMPACT_ATOMS: atom_id res chain seq x y z
N MET A 1 -20.82 -41.69 0.98
CA MET A 1 -19.34 -41.71 1.02
C MET A 1 -18.88 -41.04 -0.27
N SER A 2 -18.88 -39.71 -0.31
CA SER A 2 -17.80 -38.83 0.17
C SER A 2 -16.56 -39.01 -0.68
N GLU A 3 -16.38 -38.10 -1.64
CA GLU A 3 -15.09 -37.52 -2.02
C GLU A 3 -15.41 -36.31 -2.90
N ALA A 4 -15.66 -35.18 -2.24
CA ALA A 4 -15.57 -33.87 -2.88
C ALA A 4 -14.09 -33.51 -2.88
N ASP A 5 -13.47 -33.62 -4.04
CA ASP A 5 -12.11 -33.17 -4.30
C ASP A 5 -12.10 -31.63 -4.19
N SER A 6 -11.71 -31.15 -3.01
CA SER A 6 -11.53 -29.74 -2.71
C SER A 6 -10.32 -29.25 -3.49
N THR A 7 -10.59 -28.51 -4.56
CA THR A 7 -9.58 -27.79 -5.33
C THR A 7 -9.02 -26.66 -4.47
N ALA A 8 -8.00 -26.98 -3.66
CA ALA A 8 -7.19 -25.99 -2.97
C ALA A 8 -6.52 -25.09 -4.01
N GLN A 9 -6.93 -23.82 -4.04
CA GLN A 9 -6.27 -22.78 -4.82
C GLN A 9 -4.81 -22.64 -4.35
N PRO A 10 -3.86 -22.31 -5.25
CA PRO A 10 -2.46 -22.19 -4.86
C PRO A 10 -2.31 -21.07 -3.82
N HIS A 11 -1.86 -21.45 -2.64
CA HIS A 11 -1.46 -20.54 -1.57
C HIS A 11 -0.31 -19.65 -2.07
N HIS A 12 -0.58 -18.38 -2.35
CA HIS A 12 0.43 -17.33 -2.58
C HIS A 12 1.08 -16.87 -1.25
N ASP A 13 1.17 -17.76 -0.27
CA ASP A 13 1.64 -17.48 1.09
C ASP A 13 3.17 -17.43 1.18
N ALA A 14 3.87 -18.02 0.20
CA ALA A 14 5.33 -18.02 0.18
C ALA A 14 5.87 -16.63 -0.19
N ARG A 15 6.54 -15.98 0.76
CA ARG A 15 7.25 -14.72 0.57
C ARG A 15 8.27 -14.83 -0.57
N PRO A 16 8.20 -13.99 -1.62
CA PRO A 16 9.25 -13.88 -2.62
C PRO A 16 10.57 -13.41 -1.99
N PRO A 17 11.73 -13.85 -2.50
CA PRO A 17 13.01 -13.33 -2.01
C PRO A 17 13.13 -11.83 -2.30
N GLY A 18 13.81 -11.09 -1.41
CA GLY A 18 14.12 -9.68 -1.67
C GLY A 18 13.02 -8.69 -1.30
N VAL A 19 11.94 -9.13 -0.64
CA VAL A 19 10.84 -8.26 -0.19
C VAL A 19 10.89 -8.05 1.32
N ASN A 20 10.58 -6.85 1.81
CA ASN A 20 10.56 -6.48 3.23
C ASN A 20 9.21 -5.91 3.68
N ALA A 21 8.19 -5.99 2.82
CA ALA A 21 6.88 -5.46 3.12
C ALA A 21 5.74 -6.34 2.59
N ALA A 22 4.56 -6.18 3.18
CA ALA A 22 3.36 -6.89 2.76
C ALA A 22 2.08 -6.10 3.04
N VAL A 23 1.06 -6.37 2.23
CA VAL A 23 -0.34 -6.07 2.51
C VAL A 23 -1.03 -7.38 2.88
N VAL A 24 -1.58 -7.45 4.08
CA VAL A 24 -2.33 -8.61 4.58
C VAL A 24 -3.78 -8.19 4.75
N LEU A 25 -4.69 -8.85 4.04
CA LEU A 25 -6.12 -8.60 4.14
C LEU A 25 -6.76 -9.51 5.19
N GLU A 26 -7.89 -9.08 5.76
CA GLU A 26 -8.65 -9.84 6.76
C GLU A 26 -9.13 -11.23 6.26
N ASP A 27 -9.32 -11.37 4.94
CA ASP A 27 -9.70 -12.64 4.30
C ASP A 27 -8.53 -13.63 4.14
N GLY A 28 -7.34 -13.22 4.59
CA GLY A 28 -6.11 -14.01 4.55
C GLY A 28 -5.27 -13.79 3.28
N GLN A 29 -5.71 -12.97 2.32
CA GLN A 29 -4.88 -12.69 1.16
C GLN A 29 -3.66 -11.85 1.51
N VAL A 30 -2.51 -12.27 0.98
CA VAL A 30 -1.25 -11.57 1.13
C VAL A 30 -0.78 -11.03 -0.21
N PHE A 31 -0.27 -9.81 -0.20
CA PHE A 31 0.40 -9.16 -1.30
C PHE A 31 1.77 -8.70 -0.84
N TRP A 32 2.81 -9.41 -1.28
CA TRP A 32 4.19 -9.08 -0.98
C TRP A 32 4.69 -7.90 -1.83
N GLY A 33 5.59 -7.11 -1.26
CA GLY A 33 6.12 -5.92 -1.90
C GLY A 33 7.36 -5.35 -1.21
N LEU A 34 7.82 -4.21 -1.69
CA LEU A 34 8.91 -3.46 -1.07
C LEU A 34 8.34 -2.37 -0.20
N GLY A 35 8.99 -2.15 0.94
CA GLY A 35 8.62 -1.09 1.86
C GLY A 35 9.09 0.26 1.37
N ALA A 36 8.22 1.25 1.49
CA ALA A 36 8.51 2.66 1.29
C ALA A 36 7.88 3.46 2.44
N GLY A 37 8.31 4.70 2.59
CA GLY A 37 7.89 5.55 3.70
C GLY A 37 8.45 5.07 5.03
N ALA A 38 7.67 5.26 6.08
CA ALA A 38 8.06 4.86 7.43
C ALA A 38 7.99 3.34 7.61
N GLU A 39 8.91 2.82 8.42
CA GLU A 39 8.88 1.44 8.91
C GLU A 39 7.78 1.27 9.96
N GLY A 40 7.25 0.05 10.05
CA GLY A 40 6.24 -0.30 11.04
C GLY A 40 4.98 -0.90 10.43
N VAL A 41 3.87 -0.76 11.15
CA VAL A 41 2.59 -1.41 10.85
C VAL A 41 1.47 -0.39 10.80
N ALA A 42 0.65 -0.45 9.75
CA ALA A 42 -0.56 0.36 9.63
C ALA A 42 -1.77 -0.54 9.38
N ILE A 43 -2.81 -0.41 10.21
CA ILE A 43 -4.04 -1.19 10.10
C ILE A 43 -5.20 -0.23 9.84
N ALA A 44 -5.94 -0.47 8.77
CA ALA A 44 -7.07 0.36 8.35
C ALA A 44 -7.94 -0.34 7.29
N GLU A 45 -9.07 0.26 6.94
CA GLU A 45 -9.86 -0.17 5.78
C GLU A 45 -9.10 0.14 4.48
N VAL A 46 -9.03 -0.82 3.56
CA VAL A 46 -8.34 -0.66 2.29
C VAL A 46 -9.33 -0.20 1.22
N CYS A 47 -9.11 0.99 0.68
CA CYS A 47 -9.85 1.51 -0.45
C CYS A 47 -8.95 1.60 -1.70
N PHE A 48 -9.54 1.91 -2.85
CA PHE A 48 -8.79 2.18 -4.07
C PHE A 48 -9.21 3.50 -4.71
N ASN A 49 -8.24 4.20 -5.31
CA ASN A 49 -8.46 5.44 -6.04
C ASN A 49 -7.98 5.30 -7.49
N THR A 50 -8.81 5.78 -8.42
CA THR A 50 -8.58 5.68 -9.88
C THR A 50 -7.96 6.91 -10.53
N SER A 51 -7.69 7.95 -9.74
CA SER A 51 -6.97 9.13 -10.18
C SER A 51 -5.58 8.76 -10.70
N LEU A 52 -5.24 9.33 -11.85
CA LEU A 52 -3.94 9.11 -12.50
C LEU A 52 -2.86 10.08 -11.99
N THR A 53 -3.29 11.19 -11.38
CA THR A 53 -2.47 12.29 -10.89
C THR A 53 -3.05 12.82 -9.57
N GLY A 54 -2.34 13.72 -8.91
CA GLY A 54 -2.82 14.36 -7.68
C GLY A 54 -2.71 13.44 -6.46
N TYR A 55 -1.69 12.58 -6.42
CA TYR A 55 -1.53 11.61 -5.33
C TYR A 55 -1.21 12.30 -4.00
N GLN A 56 -0.56 13.45 -4.01
CA GLN A 56 -0.21 14.17 -2.77
C GLN A 56 -1.47 14.75 -2.14
N GLU A 57 -2.31 15.41 -2.94
CA GLU A 57 -3.60 15.94 -2.56
C GLU A 57 -4.45 14.83 -1.94
N ILE A 58 -4.54 13.67 -2.60
CA ILE A 58 -5.28 12.49 -2.12
C ILE A 58 -4.73 11.98 -0.77
N LEU A 59 -3.41 11.90 -0.59
CA LEU A 59 -2.80 11.46 0.66
C LEU A 59 -3.06 12.44 1.81
N THR A 60 -3.30 13.71 1.50
CA THR A 60 -3.59 14.79 2.45
C THR A 60 -5.07 15.13 2.59
N ASP A 61 -5.96 14.46 1.85
CA ASP A 61 -7.40 14.70 1.89
C ASP A 61 -8.00 14.08 3.17
N PRO A 62 -8.68 14.87 4.03
CA PRO A 62 -9.36 14.40 5.24
C PRO A 62 -10.35 13.27 5.01
N SER A 63 -10.89 13.13 3.80
CA SER A 63 -11.86 12.10 3.45
C SER A 63 -11.28 10.68 3.55
N TYR A 64 -9.95 10.53 3.47
CA TYR A 64 -9.26 9.25 3.65
C TYR A 64 -8.85 8.98 5.11
N ALA A 65 -9.37 9.76 6.07
CA ALA A 65 -9.10 9.58 7.48
C ALA A 65 -9.33 8.13 7.92
N GLY A 66 -8.27 7.47 8.39
CA GLY A 66 -8.37 6.09 8.89
C GLY A 66 -8.40 5.01 7.80
N GLN A 67 -8.11 5.33 6.54
CA GLN A 67 -8.05 4.39 5.42
C GLN A 67 -6.61 4.16 4.92
N ILE A 68 -6.40 3.06 4.22
CA ILE A 68 -5.23 2.79 3.37
C ILE A 68 -5.65 2.96 1.92
N VAL A 69 -4.93 3.80 1.17
CA VAL A 69 -5.27 4.09 -0.22
C VAL A 69 -4.44 3.23 -1.17
N THR A 70 -5.11 2.44 -1.99
CA THR A 70 -4.50 1.74 -3.13
C THR A 70 -4.63 2.59 -4.39
N PHE A 71 -3.51 2.99 -4.99
CA PHE A 71 -3.56 3.71 -6.27
C PHE A 71 -3.61 2.72 -7.44
N THR A 72 -4.55 2.93 -8.37
CA THR A 72 -4.61 2.09 -9.57
C THR A 72 -3.59 2.49 -10.63
N PHE A 73 -3.18 3.76 -10.65
CA PHE A 73 -2.14 4.21 -11.58
C PHE A 73 -0.76 3.68 -11.13
N PRO A 74 0.02 3.05 -12.01
CA PRO A 74 1.23 2.36 -11.55
C PRO A 74 2.35 3.27 -11.02
N HIS A 75 2.54 4.44 -11.64
CA HIS A 75 3.69 5.31 -11.38
C HIS A 75 3.30 6.49 -10.47
N ILE A 76 3.18 6.21 -9.18
CA ILE A 76 2.97 7.23 -8.15
C ILE A 76 4.33 7.77 -7.67
N GLY A 77 4.44 9.09 -7.48
CA GLY A 77 5.69 9.76 -7.07
C GLY A 77 6.49 10.42 -8.20
N ASN A 78 6.06 10.25 -9.45
CA ASN A 78 6.76 10.76 -10.64
C ASN A 78 6.95 12.30 -10.67
N VAL A 79 6.14 13.07 -9.95
CA VAL A 79 6.27 14.53 -9.86
C VAL A 79 6.81 15.02 -8.51
N GLY A 80 7.23 14.10 -7.64
CA GLY A 80 7.73 14.41 -6.30
C GLY A 80 6.63 14.95 -5.39
N VAL A 81 7.01 15.82 -4.46
CA VAL A 81 6.08 16.52 -3.57
C VAL A 81 6.41 18.01 -3.50
N ASN A 82 5.44 18.82 -3.12
CA ASN A 82 5.63 20.25 -2.83
C ASN A 82 4.67 20.73 -1.72
N ALA A 83 4.74 21.99 -1.32
CA ALA A 83 3.91 22.53 -0.25
C ALA A 83 2.55 23.08 -0.74
N GLU A 84 2.34 23.20 -2.05
CA GLU A 84 1.13 23.76 -2.64
C GLU A 84 0.05 22.69 -2.87
N ASP A 85 0.46 21.44 -3.13
CA ASP A 85 -0.42 20.31 -3.45
C ASP A 85 -0.84 19.56 -2.16
N VAL A 86 -1.13 20.30 -1.09
CA VAL A 86 -1.52 19.80 0.24
C VAL A 86 -2.92 20.31 0.57
N GLU A 87 -3.88 19.40 0.78
CA GLU A 87 -5.26 19.74 1.18
C GLU A 87 -5.38 20.01 2.68
N THR A 88 -4.60 19.29 3.51
CA THR A 88 -4.46 19.56 4.95
C THR A 88 -3.05 19.28 5.46
N ASP A 89 -2.61 20.03 6.48
CA ASP A 89 -1.25 19.97 7.02
C ASP A 89 -0.82 18.59 7.54
N THR A 90 -1.79 17.76 7.95
CA THR A 90 -1.54 16.40 8.46
C THR A 90 -2.23 15.39 7.56
N PRO A 91 -1.49 14.47 6.92
CA PRO A 91 -2.09 13.39 6.15
C PRO A 91 -3.08 12.60 7.01
N ALA A 92 -4.31 12.49 6.53
CA ALA A 92 -5.37 11.78 7.24
C ALA A 92 -5.32 10.27 6.99
N VAL A 93 -4.70 9.87 5.87
CA VAL A 93 -4.50 8.48 5.47
C VAL A 93 -3.59 7.74 6.44
N ARG A 94 -3.78 6.42 6.58
CA ARG A 94 -2.95 5.55 7.42
C ARG A 94 -1.77 4.92 6.67
N GLY A 95 -1.82 4.92 5.34
CA GLY A 95 -0.77 4.39 4.48
C GLY A 95 -1.24 4.25 3.04
N CYS A 96 -0.36 3.80 2.15
CA CYS A 96 -0.70 3.65 0.74
C CYS A 96 -0.06 2.43 0.08
N ILE A 97 -0.69 1.96 -0.99
CA ILE A 97 -0.27 0.76 -1.74
C ILE A 97 -0.04 1.14 -3.20
N LEU A 98 1.16 0.85 -3.70
CA LEU A 98 1.63 1.24 -5.02
C LEU A 98 2.03 0.01 -5.86
N ARG A 99 1.93 0.16 -7.18
CA ARG A 99 2.31 -0.90 -8.11
C ARG A 99 3.79 -0.86 -8.46
N ALA A 100 4.29 0.28 -8.92
CA ALA A 100 5.70 0.46 -9.25
C ALA A 100 6.45 1.04 -8.04
N ASP A 101 7.77 0.92 -8.08
CA ASP A 101 8.63 1.62 -7.14
C ASP A 101 8.56 3.13 -7.35
N ILE A 102 8.79 3.87 -6.27
CA ILE A 102 8.85 5.33 -6.31
C ILE A 102 10.12 5.71 -7.08
N THR A 103 9.96 6.43 -8.19
CA THR A 103 11.06 6.91 -9.01
C THR A 103 11.52 8.29 -8.58
N GLU A 104 12.72 8.67 -9.00
CA GLU A 104 13.16 10.06 -8.93
C GLU A 104 12.14 11.00 -9.60
N PRO A 105 11.80 12.13 -8.97
CA PRO A 105 10.78 13.02 -9.47
C PRO A 105 11.29 13.83 -10.67
N ALA A 106 10.43 14.01 -11.67
CA ALA A 106 10.71 14.77 -12.88
C ALA A 106 9.65 15.87 -13.08
N ASN A 107 9.64 16.86 -12.20
CA ASN A 107 8.74 18.02 -12.28
C ASN A 107 9.44 19.28 -11.78
N TRP A 108 9.22 20.41 -12.46
CA TRP A 108 9.80 21.70 -12.07
C TRP A 108 9.30 22.21 -10.71
N ARG A 109 8.13 21.76 -10.25
CA ARG A 109 7.55 22.04 -8.92
C ARG A 109 8.05 21.08 -7.85
N ALA A 110 8.80 20.03 -8.18
CA ALA A 110 9.23 19.05 -7.19
C ALA A 110 10.21 19.69 -6.21
N VAL A 111 9.86 19.69 -4.92
CA VAL A 111 10.69 20.19 -3.82
C VAL A 111 11.28 19.04 -2.99
N GLY A 112 10.73 17.83 -3.11
CA GLY A 112 11.24 16.64 -2.44
C GLY A 112 10.79 15.34 -3.09
N HIS A 113 11.42 14.24 -2.65
CA HIS A 113 11.07 12.88 -3.05
C HIS A 113 9.85 12.39 -2.27
N LEU A 114 8.98 11.59 -2.90
CA LEU A 114 7.76 11.09 -2.25
C LEU A 114 8.09 10.17 -1.06
N ASP A 115 9.11 9.31 -1.18
CA ASP A 115 9.52 8.42 -0.09
C ASP A 115 9.93 9.19 1.18
N ASP A 116 10.73 10.25 1.03
CA ASP A 116 11.14 11.10 2.16
C ASP A 116 9.95 11.81 2.79
N TRP A 117 8.98 12.22 1.97
CA TRP A 117 7.75 12.82 2.45
C TRP A 117 6.91 11.82 3.26
N LEU A 118 6.74 10.59 2.77
CA LEU A 118 6.04 9.52 3.50
C LEU A 118 6.73 9.23 4.85
N LYS A 119 8.06 9.16 4.90
CA LYS A 119 8.85 8.99 6.14
C LYS A 119 8.61 10.14 7.12
N LYS A 120 8.68 11.38 6.64
CA LYS A 120 8.44 12.58 7.45
C LYS A 120 7.06 12.57 8.10
N HIS A 121 6.05 12.07 7.38
CA HIS A 121 4.67 11.98 7.85
C HIS A 121 4.32 10.66 8.55
N GLN A 122 5.30 9.78 8.78
CA GLN A 122 5.10 8.48 9.45
C GLN A 122 4.08 7.59 8.73
N LEU A 123 4.05 7.64 7.40
CA LEU A 123 3.15 6.85 6.56
C LEU A 123 3.86 5.60 6.05
N VAL A 124 3.24 4.45 6.29
CA VAL A 124 3.71 3.16 5.77
C VAL A 124 3.22 2.98 4.34
N CYS A 125 4.12 2.60 3.43
CA CYS A 125 3.80 2.33 2.04
C CYS A 125 4.36 0.98 1.59
N VAL A 126 3.62 0.29 0.72
CA VAL A 126 4.07 -0.97 0.09
C VAL A 126 4.02 -0.81 -1.43
N THR A 127 5.17 -0.91 -2.10
CA THR A 127 5.32 -0.88 -3.56
C THR A 127 5.47 -2.30 -4.13
N GLY A 128 5.43 -2.44 -5.46
CA GLY A 128 5.58 -3.74 -6.13
C GLY A 128 4.32 -4.62 -6.10
N VAL A 129 3.24 -4.16 -5.45
CA VAL A 129 2.01 -4.91 -5.27
C VAL A 129 1.22 -4.99 -6.59
N ASP A 130 0.59 -6.13 -6.90
CA ASP A 130 -0.40 -6.20 -7.97
C ASP A 130 -1.69 -5.45 -7.55
N THR A 131 -1.66 -4.12 -7.68
CA THR A 131 -2.78 -3.25 -7.34
C THR A 131 -4.01 -3.55 -8.18
N ARG A 132 -3.87 -4.10 -9.40
CA ARG A 132 -5.01 -4.51 -10.22
C ARG A 132 -5.72 -5.75 -9.65
N ARG A 133 -4.97 -6.73 -9.13
CA ARG A 133 -5.55 -7.85 -8.38
C ARG A 133 -6.26 -7.35 -7.12
N LEU A 134 -5.61 -6.47 -6.36
CA LEU A 134 -6.19 -5.89 -5.14
C LEU A 134 -7.46 -5.09 -5.42
N THR A 135 -7.47 -4.20 -6.41
CA THR A 135 -8.65 -3.42 -6.79
C THR A 135 -9.82 -4.30 -7.24
N ARG A 136 -9.56 -5.37 -8.01
CA ARG A 136 -10.64 -6.32 -8.37
C ARG A 136 -11.21 -7.01 -7.14
N HIS A 137 -10.33 -7.42 -6.23
CA HIS A 137 -10.75 -8.04 -4.98
C HIS A 137 -11.65 -7.11 -4.14
N ILE A 138 -11.23 -5.85 -3.94
CA ILE A 138 -12.02 -4.84 -3.22
C ILE A 138 -13.36 -4.57 -3.92
N ARG A 139 -13.36 -4.49 -5.26
CA ARG A 139 -14.58 -4.25 -6.04
C ARG A 139 -15.60 -5.39 -5.87
N ASP A 140 -15.12 -6.64 -5.85
CA ASP A 140 -15.99 -7.81 -5.86
C ASP A 140 -16.46 -8.20 -4.45
N ASN A 141 -15.66 -7.93 -3.41
CA ASN A 141 -15.92 -8.34 -2.03
C ASN A 141 -16.22 -7.19 -1.05
N GLY A 142 -16.09 -5.94 -1.48
CA GLY A 142 -16.16 -4.77 -0.59
C GLY A 142 -14.79 -4.36 -0.05
N ALA A 143 -14.73 -3.26 0.71
CA ALA A 143 -13.50 -2.75 1.30
C ALA A 143 -13.11 -3.59 2.54
N PRO A 144 -12.05 -4.41 2.45
CA PRO A 144 -11.62 -5.23 3.58
C PRO A 144 -10.81 -4.38 4.55
N ARG A 145 -10.72 -4.83 5.81
CA ARG A 145 -9.63 -4.39 6.65
C ARG A 145 -8.32 -4.99 6.15
N GLY A 146 -7.25 -4.20 6.21
CA GLY A 146 -5.93 -4.62 5.81
C GLY A 146 -4.83 -4.05 6.68
N THR A 147 -3.74 -4.79 6.75
CA THR A 147 -2.54 -4.47 7.49
C THR A 147 -1.39 -4.28 6.51
N LEU A 148 -0.80 -3.09 6.50
CA LEU A 148 0.50 -2.84 5.90
C LEU A 148 1.58 -3.14 6.91
N ILE A 149 2.64 -3.82 6.48
CA ILE A 149 3.88 -3.96 7.24
C ILE A 149 5.06 -3.59 6.36
N HIS A 150 5.99 -2.81 6.92
CA HIS A 150 7.27 -2.46 6.33
C HIS A 150 8.36 -2.68 7.38
N LEU A 151 9.27 -3.62 7.13
CA LEU A 151 10.42 -3.93 7.99
C LEU A 151 11.71 -3.28 7.46
N PRO A 152 12.65 -2.90 8.35
CA PRO A 152 13.93 -2.31 7.95
C PRO A 152 14.79 -3.25 7.10
N GLU A 153 14.79 -4.54 7.43
CA GLU A 153 15.62 -5.53 6.77
C GLU A 153 14.82 -6.42 5.82
N VAL A 154 15.42 -6.65 4.65
CA VAL A 154 14.98 -7.68 3.73
C VAL A 154 15.23 -9.04 4.39
N ASP A 155 14.23 -9.93 4.32
CA ASP A 155 14.23 -11.27 4.92
C ASP A 155 13.96 -11.37 6.45
N GLU A 156 13.69 -10.26 7.16
CA GLU A 156 13.18 -10.35 8.54
C GLU A 156 11.77 -10.99 8.55
N ASP A 157 11.54 -12.02 9.36
CA ASP A 157 10.30 -12.82 9.33
C ASP A 157 9.04 -11.98 9.60
N ILE A 158 8.09 -12.04 8.66
CA ILE A 158 6.78 -11.40 8.79
C ILE A 158 5.76 -12.46 9.22
N ASP A 159 5.27 -12.38 10.46
CA ASP A 159 4.20 -13.25 10.94
C ASP A 159 2.83 -12.81 10.37
N ILE A 160 2.50 -13.35 9.20
CA ILE A 160 1.23 -13.07 8.51
C ILE A 160 0.02 -13.40 9.39
N LYS A 161 0.07 -14.44 10.22
CA LYS A 161 -1.08 -14.85 11.06
C LYS A 161 -1.38 -13.82 12.13
N ALA A 162 -0.36 -13.16 12.66
CA ALA A 162 -0.53 -12.07 13.61
C ALA A 162 -1.08 -10.78 12.97
N LEU A 163 -0.97 -10.64 11.64
CA LEU A 163 -1.34 -9.44 10.88
C LEU A 163 -2.71 -9.53 10.19
N GLN A 164 -3.33 -10.72 10.17
CA GLN A 164 -4.72 -10.93 9.76
C GLN A 164 -5.64 -10.37 10.86
N ALA A 165 -6.06 -9.12 10.71
CA ALA A 165 -6.84 -8.36 11.69
C ALA A 165 -8.27 -8.08 11.22
#